data_AF-A0A4U0ZZ36-F1
#
_entry.id   AF-A0A4U0ZZ36-F1
#
_cell.length_a   1.000
_cell.length_b   1.000
_cell.length_c   1.000
_cell.angle_alpha   90.00
_cell.angle_beta   90.00
_cell.angle_gamma   90.00
#
_symmetry.space_group_name_H-M   'P 1'
#
loop_
_entity.id
_entity.type
_entity.pdbx_description
1 polymer ?
#
loop_
_entity_poly.entity_id
_entity_poly.type
_entity_poly.pdbx_seq_one_letter_code
_entity_poly.pdbx_strand_id
1 'polypeptide(L)'
;MVKERGSRVMRINSPMGSIMFNVLRQFDQAYAHFKGQLGEPGGISHEKGAELMDEARKITIAFSEFTGQLSRQVRFKYFVPEELQEMRQVTDRKKDESSAN
;
A
#
# COMPACT_ATOMS: atom_id res chain seq x y z
N MET A 1 -3.08 -25.67 -30.59
CA MET A 1 -3.59 -24.32 -30.26
C MET A 1 -3.83 -24.27 -28.76
N VAL A 2 -2.89 -23.67 -28.02
CA VAL A 2 -3.03 -23.46 -26.57
C VAL A 2 -4.09 -22.37 -26.39
N LYS A 3 -5.20 -22.71 -25.73
CA LYS A 3 -6.19 -21.70 -25.32
C LYS A 3 -5.52 -20.79 -24.30
N GLU A 4 -5.17 -19.57 -24.70
CA GLU A 4 -4.85 -18.50 -23.75
C GLU A 4 -6.03 -18.38 -22.79
N ARG A 5 -5.83 -18.79 -21.53
CA ARG A 5 -6.76 -18.50 -20.45
C ARG A 5 -6.83 -16.98 -20.36
N GLY A 6 -7.89 -16.39 -20.91
CA GLY A 6 -8.09 -14.95 -20.93
C GLY A 6 -7.75 -14.35 -19.57
N SER A 7 -6.72 -13.51 -19.55
CA SER A 7 -6.31 -12.75 -18.37
C SER A 7 -7.56 -12.05 -17.85
N ARG A 8 -7.97 -12.31 -16.60
CA ARG A 8 -9.13 -11.65 -16.01
C ARG A 8 -8.79 -10.17 -15.88
N VAL A 9 -9.25 -9.36 -16.84
CA VAL A 9 -9.06 -7.91 -16.80
C VAL A 9 -9.88 -7.37 -15.63
N MET A 10 -9.20 -6.79 -14.64
CA MET A 10 -9.86 -6.09 -13.55
C MET A 10 -10.62 -4.89 -14.14
N ARG A 11 -11.94 -4.86 -13.97
CA ARG A 11 -12.76 -3.72 -14.41
C ARG A 11 -12.71 -2.63 -13.35
N ILE A 12 -12.20 -1.45 -13.72
CA ILE A 12 -12.20 -0.26 -12.88
C ILE A 12 -13.34 0.65 -13.31
N ASN A 13 -14.22 1.01 -12.38
CA ASN A 13 -15.50 1.66 -12.69
C ASN A 13 -15.47 3.20 -12.57
N SER A 14 -14.35 3.81 -12.20
CA SER A 14 -14.24 5.27 -12.03
C SER A 14 -12.91 5.83 -12.55
N PRO A 15 -12.88 7.08 -13.05
CA PRO A 15 -11.63 7.75 -13.43
C PRO A 15 -10.64 7.84 -12.27
N MET A 16 -11.14 8.12 -11.06
CA MET A 16 -10.32 8.16 -9.84
C MET A 16 -9.67 6.80 -9.55
N GLY A 17 -10.44 5.71 -9.64
CA GLY A 17 -9.91 4.36 -9.46
C GLY A 17 -8.85 4.00 -10.51
N SER A 18 -8.99 4.50 -11.74
CA SER A 18 -8.01 4.25 -12.80
C SER A 18 -6.68 4.96 -12.51
N ILE A 19 -6.74 6.20 -12.03
CA ILE A 19 -5.55 6.95 -11.58
C ILE A 19 -4.89 6.23 -10.41
N MET A 20 -5.66 5.86 -9.38
CA MET A 20 -5.14 5.14 -8.21
C MET A 20 -4.47 3.82 -8.59
N PHE A 21 -5.06 3.05 -9.51
CA PHE A 21 -4.48 1.81 -10.00
C PHE A 21 -3.17 2.05 -10.78
N ASN A 22 -3.12 3.09 -11.61
CA ASN A 22 -1.90 3.44 -12.33
C ASN A 22 -0.77 3.87 -11.38
N VAL A 23 -1.10 4.63 -10.32
CA VAL A 23 -0.15 4.98 -9.25
C VAL A 23 0.32 3.72 -8.53
N LEU A 24 -0.59 2.81 -8.15
CA LEU A 24 -0.23 1.54 -7.51
C LEU A 24 0.69 0.69 -8.40
N ARG A 25 0.42 0.63 -9.70
CA ARG A 25 1.27 -0.08 -10.67
C ARG A 25 2.68 0.52 -10.72
N GLN A 26 2.79 1.85 -10.75
CA GLN A 26 4.10 2.53 -10.73
C GLN A 26 4.82 2.33 -9.40
N PHE A 27 4.09 2.34 -8.28
CA PHE A 27 4.62 2.02 -6.96
C PHE A 27 5.21 0.60 -6.93
N ASP A 28 4.50 -0.41 -7.44
CA ASP A 28 4.97 -1.80 -7.48
C ASP A 28 6.27 -1.93 -8.31
N GLN A 29 6.32 -1.26 -9.46
CA GLN A 29 7.54 -1.16 -10.27
C GLN A 29 8.69 -0.50 -9.50
N ALA A 30 8.44 0.65 -8.86
CA ALA A 30 9.43 1.34 -8.05
C ALA A 30 9.90 0.49 -6.86
N TYR A 31 9.00 -0.30 -6.26
CA TYR A 31 9.32 -1.17 -5.13
C TYR A 31 10.28 -2.30 -5.52
N ALA A 32 10.18 -2.82 -6.75
CA ALA A 32 11.15 -3.78 -7.30
C ALA A 32 12.56 -3.17 -7.40
N HIS A 33 12.67 -1.92 -7.86
CA HIS A 33 13.94 -1.19 -7.89
C HIS A 33 14.47 -0.89 -6.48
N PHE A 34 13.60 -0.44 -5.58
CA PHE A 34 13.92 -0.18 -4.19
C PHE A 34 14.59 -1.41 -3.52
N LYS A 35 14.02 -2.60 -3.69
CA LYS A 35 14.59 -3.84 -3.13
C LYS A 35 16.01 -4.13 -3.64
N GLY A 36 16.27 -3.85 -4.90
CA GLY A 36 17.60 -4.04 -5.51
C GLY A 36 18.62 -2.98 -5.13
N GLN A 37 18.21 -1.86 -4.52
CA GLN A 37 19.08 -0.76 -4.12
C GLN A 37 19.24 -0.64 -2.61
N LEU A 38 18.50 -1.42 -1.82
CA LEU A 38 18.49 -1.35 -0.37
C LEU A 38 19.77 -1.95 0.22
N GLY A 39 20.59 -1.11 0.85
CA GLY A 39 21.88 -1.53 1.44
C GLY A 39 23.05 -1.57 0.46
N GLU A 40 22.82 -1.27 -0.83
CA GLU A 40 23.86 -1.23 -1.85
C GLU A 40 24.73 0.05 -1.74
N PRO A 41 26.04 -0.02 -2.04
CA PRO A 41 26.90 1.17 -2.12
C PRO A 41 26.38 2.18 -3.16
N GLY A 42 26.05 3.39 -2.73
CA GLY A 42 25.42 4.42 -3.58
C GLY A 42 23.91 4.22 -3.80
N GLY A 43 23.32 3.20 -3.20
CA GLY A 43 21.88 2.96 -3.13
C GLY A 43 21.22 3.62 -1.91
N ILE A 44 20.08 3.07 -1.49
CA ILE A 44 19.32 3.57 -0.34
C ILE A 44 19.77 2.87 0.95
N SER A 45 20.00 3.64 2.01
CA SER A 45 20.34 3.08 3.33
C SER A 45 19.17 2.30 3.93
N HIS A 46 19.46 1.32 4.80
CA HIS A 46 18.43 0.57 5.50
C HIS A 46 17.52 1.45 6.36
N GLU A 47 18.09 2.47 7.02
CA GLU A 47 17.34 3.44 7.80
C GLU A 47 16.35 4.22 6.91
N LYS A 48 16.83 4.78 5.81
CA LYS A 48 15.97 5.52 4.88
C LYS A 48 14.92 4.63 4.23
N GLY A 49 15.28 3.38 3.94
CA GLY A 49 14.32 2.39 3.46
C GLY A 49 13.24 2.06 4.49
N ALA A 50 13.60 1.95 5.77
CA ALA A 50 12.64 1.72 6.84
C ALA A 50 11.66 2.90 7.01
N GLU A 51 12.13 4.14 6.88
CA GLU A 51 11.28 5.35 6.87
C GLU A 51 10.27 5.32 5.72
N LEU A 52 10.73 5.04 4.49
CA LEU A 52 9.84 4.97 3.32
C LEU A 52 8.80 3.86 3.45
N MET A 53 9.18 2.72 4.01
CA MET A 53 8.23 1.62 4.28
C MET A 53 7.24 1.96 5.38
N ASP A 54 7.64 2.79 6.34
CA ASP A 54 6.72 3.31 7.36
C ASP A 54 5.66 4.22 6.76
N GLU A 55 6.08 5.10 5.86
CA GLU A 55 5.17 5.99 5.15
C GLU A 55 4.21 5.19 4.25
N ALA A 56 4.71 4.19 3.54
CA ALA A 56 3.88 3.29 2.73
C ALA A 56 2.81 2.58 3.57
N ARG A 57 3.15 2.12 4.79
CA ARG A 57 2.17 1.53 5.73
C ARG A 57 1.09 2.54 6.13
N LYS A 58 1.47 3.76 6.52
CA LYS A 58 0.52 4.83 6.90
C LYS A 58 -0.45 5.15 5.78
N ILE A 59 0.04 5.31 4.55
CA ILE A 59 -0.79 5.57 3.37
C ILE A 59 -1.77 4.41 3.13
N THR A 60 -1.31 3.17 3.25
CA THR A 60 -2.16 1.99 3.05
C THR A 60 -3.29 1.93 4.08
N ILE A 61 -2.98 2.19 5.35
CA ILE A 61 -3.98 2.26 6.43
C ILE A 61 -4.98 3.39 6.16
N ALA A 62 -4.49 4.60 5.86
CA ALA A 62 -5.34 5.76 5.61
C ALA A 62 -6.28 5.54 4.41
N PHE A 63 -5.79 4.90 3.36
CA PHE A 63 -6.61 4.58 2.18
C PHE A 63 -7.72 3.57 2.49
N SER A 64 -7.41 2.55 3.30
CA SER A 64 -8.40 1.60 3.79
C SER A 64 -9.45 2.27 4.70
N GLU A 65 -9.04 3.19 5.58
CA GLU A 65 -9.96 3.94 6.44
C GLU A 65 -10.90 4.83 5.63
N PHE A 66 -10.36 5.56 4.65
CA PHE A 66 -11.15 6.33 3.70
C PHE A 66 -12.16 5.43 2.97
N THR A 67 -11.71 4.27 2.48
CA THR A 67 -12.59 3.31 1.80
C THR A 67 -13.71 2.84 2.72
N GLY A 68 -13.40 2.54 3.98
CA GLY A 68 -14.40 2.19 5.00
C GLY A 68 -15.40 3.31 5.28
N GLN A 69 -14.95 4.56 5.36
CA GLN A 69 -15.81 5.74 5.52
C GLN A 69 -16.77 5.91 4.33
N LEU A 70 -16.24 5.87 3.11
CA LEU A 70 -17.02 5.95 1.87
C LEU A 70 -18.07 4.83 1.81
N SER A 71 -17.67 3.62 2.14
CA SER A 71 -18.53 2.42 2.09
C SER A 71 -19.75 2.54 2.98
N ARG A 72 -19.60 3.13 4.17
CA ARG A 72 -20.71 3.43 5.08
C ARG A 72 -21.73 4.41 4.48
N GLN A 73 -21.28 5.39 3.70
CA GLN A 73 -22.16 6.38 3.07
C GLN A 73 -22.94 5.81 1.89
N VAL A 74 -22.35 4.87 1.14
CA VAL A 74 -22.94 4.32 -0.10
C VAL A 74 -23.55 2.93 0.08
N ARG A 75 -23.72 2.46 1.31
CA ARG A 75 -24.24 1.11 1.65
C ARG A 75 -23.48 -0.02 0.95
N PHE A 76 -22.17 0.16 0.78
CA PHE A 76 -21.28 -0.87 0.26
C PHE A 76 -20.65 -1.65 1.41
N LYS A 77 -20.54 -2.98 1.28
CA LYS A 77 -19.85 -3.81 2.27
C LYS A 77 -18.37 -3.89 1.90
N TYR A 78 -17.55 -3.07 2.57
CA TYR A 78 -16.10 -3.16 2.48
C TYR A 78 -15.56 -4.21 3.45
N PHE A 79 -14.72 -5.10 2.93
CA PHE A 79 -14.03 -6.12 3.71
C PHE A 79 -12.60 -5.64 3.92
N VAL A 80 -12.29 -5.25 5.16
CA VAL A 80 -10.94 -4.79 5.54
C VAL A 80 -10.00 -6.01 5.51
N PRO A 81 -8.87 -5.95 4.78
CA PRO A 81 -7.85 -7.00 4.80
C PRO A 81 -7.28 -7.23 6.22
N GLU A 82 -7.03 -8.48 6.58
CA GLU A 82 -6.50 -8.86 7.90
C GLU A 82 -5.09 -8.30 8.12
N GLU A 83 -4.29 -8.23 7.05
CA GLU A 83 -2.91 -7.72 7.04
C GLU A 83 -2.81 -6.26 7.51
N LEU A 84 -3.89 -5.49 7.37
CA LEU A 84 -3.93 -4.11 7.87
C LEU A 84 -3.96 -4.03 9.40
N GLN A 85 -4.42 -5.07 10.08
CA GLN A 85 -4.42 -5.11 11.55
C GLN A 85 -2.99 -5.17 12.08
N GLU A 86 -2.14 -5.97 11.44
CA GLU A 86 -0.71 -6.07 11.77
C GLU A 86 0.01 -4.75 11.49
N MET A 87 -0.29 -4.11 10.35
CA MET A 87 0.30 -2.81 10.01
C MET A 87 -0.07 -1.70 11.01
N ARG A 88 -1.29 -1.72 11.55
CA ARG A 88 -1.73 -0.78 12.60
C ARG A 88 -0.92 -0.95 13.87
N GLN A 89 -0.79 -2.19 14.35
CA GLN A 89 -0.04 -2.48 15.58
C GLN A 89 1.43 -2.03 15.49
N VAL A 90 2.07 -2.20 14.32
CA VAL A 90 3.45 -1.72 14.09
C VAL A 90 3.52 -0.19 14.12
N THR A 91 2.51 0.49 13.56
CA THR A 91 2.46 1.95 13.52
C THR A 91 2.23 2.55 14.92
N ASP A 92 1.34 1.96 15.70
CA ASP A 92 1.01 2.41 17.05
C ASP A 92 2.20 2.26 18.02
N ARG A 93 2.89 1.11 17.99
CA ARG A 93 4.10 0.89 18.82
C ARG A 93 5.19 1.93 18.56
N LYS A 94 5.44 2.27 17.28
CA LYS A 94 6.42 3.29 16.93
C LYS A 94 6.01 4.69 17.38
N LYS A 95 4.71 4.99 17.34
CA LYS A 95 4.18 6.27 17.82
C LYS A 95 4.42 6.44 19.32
N ASP A 96 4.21 5.37 20.10
CA ASP A 96 4.44 5.37 21.54
C ASP A 96 5.94 5.54 21.88
N GLU A 97 6.83 4.87 21.14
CA GLU A 97 8.29 5.04 21.29
C GLU A 97 8.77 6.45 20.94
N SER A 98 8.20 7.06 19.90
CA SER A 98 8.54 8.44 19.49
C SER A 98 7.95 9.54 20.39
N SER A 99 6.98 9.21 21.25
CA SER A 99 6.35 10.14 22.20
C SER A 99 6.97 10.05 23.60
N ALA A 100 7.89 9.11 23.82
CA ALA A 100 8.58 8.86 25.08
C ALA A 100 10.01 9.42 25.14
N ASN A 101 10.49 10.03 24.05
CA ASN A 101 11.74 10.80 23.93
C ASN A 101 11.44 12.29 23.74
#